data_AF-A0A6A6KA43-F1
#
_entry.id   AF-A0A6A6KA43-F1
#
_cell.length_a   1.000
_cell.length_b   1.000
_cell.length_c   1.000
_cell.angle_alpha   90.00
_cell.angle_beta   90.00
_cell.angle_gamma   90.00
#
_symmetry.space_group_name_H-M   'P 1'
#
loop_
_entity.id
_entity.type
_entity.pdbx_description
1 polymer ?
#
loop_
_entity_poly.entity_id
_entity_poly.type
_entity_poly.pdbx_seq_one_letter_code
_entity_poly.pdbx_strand_id
1 'polypeptide(L)'
;MKAELMLGTSVGTVRASSLPAYDTSAFLRTDQRLKMAAEQGDTNALYSILPEDRCLLEHMEQASFLDTPLHIAASKGKTPFALEVMRLMPSLAGKPNQDGF
;
A
#
# COMPACT_ATOMS: atom_id res chain seq x y z
N MET A 1 -18.57 -27.50 -47.80
CA MET A 1 -19.37 -27.29 -46.58
C MET A 1 -18.49 -27.56 -45.37
N LYS A 2 -18.17 -26.51 -44.60
CA LYS A 2 -17.72 -26.47 -43.19
C LYS A 2 -17.31 -25.01 -42.93
N ALA A 3 -18.25 -24.19 -42.47
CA ALA A 3 -18.64 -23.94 -41.08
C ALA A 3 -17.74 -22.85 -40.45
N GLU A 4 -18.34 -21.66 -40.36
CA GLU A 4 -17.88 -20.52 -39.58
C GLU A 4 -17.73 -20.84 -38.09
N LEU A 5 -16.78 -20.19 -37.43
CA LEU A 5 -16.83 -19.83 -36.02
C LEU A 5 -16.26 -18.41 -35.86
N MET A 6 -17.15 -17.50 -35.47
CA MET A 6 -16.88 -16.19 -34.90
C MET A 6 -15.90 -16.28 -33.72
N LEU A 7 -15.09 -15.24 -33.52
CA LEU A 7 -15.28 -14.27 -32.42
C LEU A 7 -14.19 -13.20 -32.48
N GLY A 8 -14.59 -11.96 -32.76
CA GLY A 8 -13.86 -10.81 -32.26
C GLY A 8 -14.00 -10.74 -30.74
N THR A 9 -13.03 -10.13 -30.07
CA THR A 9 -13.24 -8.99 -29.15
C THR A 9 -11.88 -8.43 -28.77
N SER A 10 -11.74 -7.13 -29.03
CA SER A 10 -10.66 -6.27 -28.58
C SER A 10 -10.49 -6.40 -27.06
N VAL A 11 -9.32 -6.87 -26.62
CA VAL A 11 -8.85 -6.61 -25.26
C VAL A 11 -7.82 -5.50 -25.36
N GLY A 12 -8.30 -4.28 -25.12
CA GLY A 12 -7.46 -3.15 -24.81
C GLY A 12 -6.53 -3.55 -23.67
N THR A 13 -5.25 -3.71 -23.98
CA THR A 13 -4.20 -3.75 -22.97
C THR A 13 -4.22 -2.37 -22.32
N VAL A 14 -4.91 -2.26 -21.19
CA VAL A 14 -4.75 -1.15 -20.27
C VAL A 14 -3.27 -1.13 -19.94
N ARG A 15 -2.58 -0.15 -20.52
CA ARG A 15 -1.18 0.15 -20.27
C ARG A 15 -1.04 0.28 -18.76
N ALA A 16 -0.55 -0.79 -18.12
CA ALA A 16 -0.05 -0.73 -16.76
C ALA A 16 0.95 0.42 -16.77
N SER A 17 0.56 1.51 -16.10
CA SER A 17 1.37 2.68 -15.91
C SER A 17 2.75 2.21 -15.49
N SER A 18 3.74 2.51 -16.32
CA SER A 18 5.15 2.21 -16.10
C SER A 18 5.62 2.95 -14.86
N LEU A 19 5.38 2.35 -13.69
CA LEU A 19 6.11 2.68 -12.48
C LEU A 19 7.54 2.12 -12.64
N PRO A 20 8.56 2.81 -12.10
CA PRO A 20 9.96 2.44 -12.29
C PRO A 20 10.20 1.00 -11.87
N ALA A 21 11.25 0.37 -12.38
CA ALA A 21 11.67 -0.98 -11.99
C ALA A 21 12.17 -0.99 -10.52
N TYR A 22 11.26 -0.88 -9.57
CA TYR A 22 11.50 -1.14 -8.15
C TYR A 22 11.22 -2.62 -7.89
N ASP A 23 11.93 -3.21 -6.93
CA ASP A 23 11.67 -4.57 -6.50
C ASP A 23 10.32 -4.61 -5.79
N THR A 24 9.26 -4.91 -6.55
CA THR A 24 7.89 -5.05 -6.03
C THR A 24 7.84 -6.11 -4.92
N SER A 25 8.75 -7.08 -4.92
CA SER A 25 8.80 -8.12 -3.88
C SER A 25 9.35 -7.59 -2.53
N ALA A 26 10.27 -6.63 -2.57
CA ALA A 26 10.78 -5.96 -1.37
C ALA A 26 9.68 -5.09 -0.73
N PHE A 27 8.98 -4.28 -1.54
CA PHE A 27 7.88 -3.44 -1.08
C PHE A 27 6.74 -4.25 -0.45
N LEU A 28 6.29 -5.34 -1.10
CA LEU A 28 5.22 -6.17 -0.55
C LEU A 28 5.60 -6.81 0.80
N ARG A 29 6.88 -7.17 0.96
CA ARG A 29 7.39 -7.72 2.23
C ARG A 29 7.39 -6.68 3.34
N THR A 30 7.89 -5.47 3.07
CA THR A 30 7.97 -4.39 4.05
C THR A 30 6.58 -3.82 4.36
N ASP A 31 5.69 -3.71 3.36
CA ASP A 31 4.26 -3.37 3.53
C ASP A 31 3.55 -4.34 4.48
N GLN A 32 3.66 -5.64 4.24
CA GLN A 32 3.02 -6.64 5.10
C GLN A 32 3.54 -6.58 6.55
N ARG A 33 4.85 -6.40 6.74
CA ARG A 33 5.45 -6.22 8.07
C ARG A 33 4.99 -4.94 8.74
N LEU A 34 4.86 -3.85 7.99
CA LEU A 34 4.42 -2.57 8.51
C LEU A 34 2.94 -2.62 8.93
N LYS A 35 2.10 -3.34 8.21
CA LYS A 35 0.71 -3.60 8.60
C LYS A 35 0.63 -4.40 9.90
N MET A 36 1.43 -5.46 10.07
CA MET A 36 1.51 -6.20 11.33
C MET A 36 1.98 -5.32 12.51
N ALA A 37 2.99 -4.46 12.28
CA ALA A 37 3.45 -3.51 13.27
C ALA A 37 2.34 -2.52 13.66
N ALA A 38 1.54 -2.05 12.70
CA ALA A 38 0.41 -1.17 12.94
C ALA A 38 -0.71 -1.85 13.75
N GLU A 39 -1.03 -3.11 13.48
CA GLU A 39 -2.02 -3.88 14.25
C GLU A 39 -1.60 -4.04 15.71
N GLN A 40 -0.31 -4.28 15.95
CA GLN A 40 0.25 -4.48 17.28
C GLN A 40 0.52 -3.15 18.01
N GLY A 41 0.72 -2.07 17.26
CA GLY A 41 1.20 -0.78 17.75
C GLY A 41 2.71 -0.78 18.04
N ASP A 42 3.48 -1.61 17.35
CA ASP A 42 4.91 -1.78 17.56
C ASP A 42 5.72 -0.69 16.82
N THR A 43 6.01 0.40 17.52
CA THR A 43 6.82 1.50 16.99
C THR A 43 8.29 1.11 16.77
N ASN A 44 8.81 0.12 17.49
CA ASN A 44 10.18 -0.35 17.27
C ASN A 44 10.29 -1.09 15.93
N ALA A 45 9.28 -1.90 15.60
CA ALA A 45 9.19 -2.55 14.29
C ALA A 45 9.08 -1.52 13.16
N LEU A 46 8.26 -0.47 13.32
CA LEU A 46 8.20 0.65 12.37
C LEU A 46 9.61 1.22 12.10
N TYR A 47 10.37 1.55 13.15
CA TYR A 47 11.71 2.10 13.01
C TYR A 47 12.75 1.11 12.49
N SER A 48 12.52 -0.18 12.63
CA SER A 48 13.39 -1.21 12.07
C SER A 48 13.14 -1.45 10.58
N ILE A 49 11.92 -1.20 10.09
CA ILE A 49 11.52 -1.41 8.69
C ILE A 49 11.93 -0.23 7.79
N LEU A 50 11.82 1.02 8.27
CA LEU A 50 12.12 2.21 7.46
C LEU A 50 13.53 2.24 6.84
N PRO A 51 14.59 1.77 7.51
CA PRO A 51 15.92 1.68 6.89
C PRO A 51 16.00 0.63 5.77
N GLU A 52 15.16 -0.41 5.82
CA GLU A 52 15.12 -1.49 4.81
C GLU A 52 14.44 -1.02 3.51
N ASP A 53 13.41 -0.20 3.62
CA ASP A 53 12.71 0.41 2.49
C ASP A 53 12.38 1.88 2.77
N ARG A 54 13.25 2.76 2.29
CA ARG A 54 13.14 4.21 2.52
C ARG A 54 11.98 4.86 1.79
N CYS A 55 11.50 4.25 0.71
CA CYS A 55 10.39 4.76 -0.09
C CYS A 55 9.05 4.16 0.34
N LEU A 56 9.02 3.32 1.37
CA LEU A 56 7.82 2.61 1.83
C LEU A 56 6.63 3.55 2.08
N LEU A 57 6.83 4.62 2.85
CA LEU A 57 5.75 5.57 3.18
C LEU A 57 5.32 6.41 1.96
N GLU A 58 6.26 6.78 1.08
CA GLU A 58 5.98 7.51 -0.16
C GLU A 58 5.19 6.65 -1.15
N HIS A 59 5.54 5.37 -1.26
CA HIS A 59 4.80 4.42 -2.08
C HIS A 59 3.39 4.20 -1.54
N MET A 60 3.20 4.13 -0.23
CA MET A 60 1.88 4.07 0.38
C MET A 60 1.08 5.35 0.13
N GLU A 61 1.71 6.52 0.15
CA GLU A 61 1.06 7.78 -0.21
C GLU A 61 0.62 7.79 -1.68
N GLN A 62 1.41 7.24 -2.59
CA GLN A 62 1.10 7.18 -4.03
C GLN A 62 0.09 6.08 -4.37
N ALA A 63 0.12 4.94 -3.65
CA ALA A 63 -0.72 3.79 -3.93
C ALA A 63 -2.18 4.08 -3.57
N SER A 64 -3.06 4.12 -4.56
CA SER A 64 -4.50 4.23 -4.35
C SER A 64 -5.05 2.93 -3.75
N PHE A 65 -5.94 3.01 -2.75
CA PHE A 65 -6.69 1.86 -2.20
C PHE A 65 -5.87 0.78 -1.47
N LEU A 66 -4.82 1.17 -0.75
CA LEU A 66 -4.24 0.30 0.29
C LEU A 66 -4.79 0.72 1.64
N ASP A 67 -5.17 -0.24 2.48
CA ASP A 67 -5.32 0.01 3.91
C ASP A 67 -3.98 0.48 4.43
N THR A 68 -3.88 1.80 4.65
CA THR A 68 -2.64 2.38 5.14
C THR A 68 -2.45 1.93 6.59
N PRO A 69 -1.19 1.72 7.02
CA PRO A 69 -0.89 1.37 8.40
C PRO A 69 -1.45 2.41 9.40
N LEU A 70 -1.70 3.64 8.95
CA LEU A 70 -2.37 4.66 9.75
C LEU A 70 -3.82 4.28 10.08
N HIS A 71 -4.63 3.85 9.10
CA HIS A 71 -6.02 3.41 9.34
C HIS A 71 -6.08 2.16 10.22
N ILE A 72 -5.18 1.21 10.00
CA ILE A 72 -5.08 0.00 10.82
C ILE A 72 -4.79 0.38 12.27
N ALA A 73 -3.76 1.18 12.52
CA ALA A 73 -3.40 1.61 13.86
C ALA A 73 -4.53 2.42 14.52
N ALA A 74 -5.17 3.34 13.80
CA ALA A 74 -6.28 4.14 14.30
C ALA A 74 -7.49 3.28 14.68
N SER A 75 -7.91 2.36 13.81
CA SER A 75 -9.06 1.46 14.05
C SER A 75 -8.84 0.53 15.25
N LYS A 76 -7.59 0.16 15.53
CA LYS A 76 -7.20 -0.68 16.67
C LYS A 76 -6.89 0.12 17.95
N GLY A 77 -7.02 1.44 17.93
CA GLY A 77 -6.71 2.31 19.07
C GLY A 77 -5.21 2.38 19.40
N LYS A 78 -4.33 2.07 18.44
CA LYS A 78 -2.87 2.18 18.58
C LYS A 78 -2.41 3.61 18.36
N THR A 79 -2.96 4.53 19.14
CA THR A 79 -2.73 5.98 19.00
C THR A 79 -1.24 6.37 18.97
N PRO A 80 -0.34 5.84 19.81
CA PRO A 80 1.08 6.19 19.74
C PRO A 80 1.71 5.83 18.39
N PHE A 81 1.38 4.67 17.84
CA PHE A 81 1.86 4.24 16.53
C PHE A 81 1.28 5.12 15.41
N ALA A 82 -0.02 5.39 15.44
CA ALA A 82 -0.69 6.25 14.46
C ALA A 82 -0.08 7.66 14.44
N LEU A 83 0.18 8.25 15.62
CA LEU A 83 0.84 9.55 15.75
C LEU A 83 2.26 9.51 15.17
N GLU A 84 2.97 8.39 15.33
CA GLU A 84 4.31 8.23 14.75
C GLU A 84 4.28 8.25 13.22
N VAL A 85 3.35 7.51 12.64
CA VAL A 85 3.13 7.50 11.19
C VAL A 85 2.72 8.88 10.70
N MET A 86 1.82 9.58 11.40
CA MET A 86 1.43 10.96 11.06
C MET A 86 2.60 11.94 11.17
N ARG A 87 3.50 11.76 12.14
CA ARG A 87 4.68 12.61 12.26
C ARG A 87 5.65 12.41 11.10
N LEU A 88 5.81 11.16 10.65
CA LEU A 88 6.70 10.81 9.54
C LEU A 88 6.10 11.20 8.18
N MET A 89 4.80 10.96 7.99
CA MET A 89 4.11 11.20 6.72
C MET A 89 2.67 11.71 6.96
N PRO A 90 2.49 13.02 7.22
CA PRO A 90 1.19 13.60 7.56
C PRO A 90 0.13 13.46 6.47
N SER A 91 0.55 13.43 5.20
CA SER A 91 -0.36 13.33 4.04
C SER A 91 -1.17 12.04 4.01
N LEU A 92 -0.69 10.98 4.69
CA LEU A 92 -1.46 9.74 4.85
C LEU A 92 -2.76 9.93 5.62
N ALA A 93 -2.89 10.98 6.43
CA ALA A 93 -4.11 11.27 7.19
C ALA A 93 -5.28 11.75 6.31
N GLY A 94 -4.98 12.30 5.13
CA GLY A 94 -6.01 12.73 4.17
C GLY A 94 -6.29 11.71 3.07
N LYS A 95 -5.64 10.54 3.13
CA LYS A 95 -5.73 9.53 2.08
C LYS A 95 -6.85 8.55 2.42
N PRO A 96 -7.81 8.28 1.51
CA PRO A 96 -8.88 7.34 1.78
C PRO A 96 -8.34 5.91 1.89
N ASN A 97 -8.90 5.12 2.82
CA ASN A 97 -8.64 3.69 2.91
C ASN A 97 -9.38 2.89 1.82
N GLN A 98 -9.33 1.54 1.88
CA GLN A 98 -10.04 0.69 0.90
C GLN A 98 -11.56 0.88 0.89
N ASP A 99 -12.11 1.25 2.04
CA ASP A 99 -13.53 1.52 2.22
C ASP A 99 -13.92 2.96 1.86
N GLY A 100 -12.95 3.82 1.54
CA GLY A 100 -13.16 5.21 1.16
C GLY A 100 -13.28 6.21 2.31
N PHE A 101 -12.92 5.82 3.54
CA PHE A 101 -12.91 6.68 4.73
C PHE A 101 -11.57 7.38 4.95
#